data_AF-V4BGA5-F1
#
_entry.id   AF-V4BGA5-F1
#
_cell.length_a   1.000
_cell.length_b   1.000
_cell.length_c   1.000
_cell.angle_alpha   90.00
_cell.angle_beta   90.00
_cell.angle_gamma   90.00
#
_symmetry.space_group_name_H-M   'P 1'
#
loop_
_entity.id
_entity.type
_entity.pdbx_description
1 polymer ?
#
loop_
_entity_poly.entity_id
_entity_poly.type
_entity_poly.pdbx_seq_one_letter_code
_entity_poly.pdbx_strand_id
1 'polypeptide(L)'
;EYVDEEGVRWTTDRCKPHISLLNFYNLTWKARNNHFLKASDVKPKEERRPTVNELSNQKGIVQKSSGWKLYHMAAQLEDLVDLEKEICERVTKYQHLFEPKIPTGGKIENDYNKPYEMAQANIQRCQLLVDQLLEAKSSMLKVLDHKPKIQEIVNKHMSKRPIKKKERP
;
A
#
# COMPACT_ATOMS: atom_id res chain seq x y z
N GLU A 1 -43.26 -39.66 -9.58
CA GLU A 1 -42.60 -40.22 -10.78
C GLU A 1 -43.28 -41.54 -11.09
N TYR A 2 -43.68 -41.75 -12.34
CA TYR A 2 -44.41 -42.93 -12.78
C TYR A 2 -43.79 -43.44 -14.08
N VAL A 3 -43.76 -44.76 -14.27
CA VAL A 3 -43.32 -45.39 -15.52
C VAL A 3 -44.52 -46.12 -16.09
N ASP A 4 -44.88 -45.82 -17.33
CA ASP A 4 -45.99 -46.51 -18.02
C ASP A 4 -45.57 -47.91 -18.51
N GLU A 5 -46.54 -48.69 -18.99
CA GLU A 5 -46.33 -50.07 -19.47
C GLU A 5 -45.46 -50.15 -20.74
N GLU A 6 -45.22 -49.01 -21.42
CA GLU A 6 -44.26 -48.90 -22.52
C GLU A 6 -42.84 -48.55 -22.04
N GLY A 7 -42.64 -48.42 -20.72
CA GLY A 7 -41.34 -48.19 -20.08
C GLY A 7 -40.89 -46.73 -20.04
N VAL A 8 -41.75 -45.76 -20.34
CA VAL A 8 -41.41 -44.33 -20.35
C VAL A 8 -41.58 -43.74 -18.95
N ARG A 9 -40.49 -43.20 -18.39
CA ARG A 9 -40.47 -42.60 -17.06
C ARG A 9 -40.85 -41.13 -17.09
N TRP A 10 -42.00 -40.81 -16.52
CA TRP A 10 -42.53 -39.46 -16.38
C TRP A 10 -42.13 -38.86 -15.03
N THR A 11 -41.24 -37.86 -15.06
CA THR A 11 -40.82 -37.05 -13.93
C THR A 11 -41.25 -35.59 -14.16
N THR A 12 -41.78 -34.94 -13.13
CA THR A 12 -42.31 -33.55 -13.20
C THR A 12 -41.24 -32.48 -13.30
N ASP A 13 -39.98 -32.81 -13.00
CA ASP A 13 -38.87 -31.87 -13.02
C ASP A 13 -37.87 -32.23 -14.13
N ARG A 14 -37.79 -31.39 -15.16
CA ARG A 14 -36.73 -31.50 -16.18
C ARG A 14 -35.50 -30.77 -15.65
N CYS A 15 -34.48 -31.49 -15.21
CA CYS A 15 -33.16 -30.90 -14.95
C CYS A 15 -32.67 -30.21 -16.23
N LYS A 16 -32.67 -28.87 -16.24
CA LYS A 16 -32.14 -28.10 -17.37
C LYS A 16 -30.66 -28.43 -17.54
N PRO A 17 -30.18 -28.71 -18.77
CA PRO A 17 -28.76 -28.96 -19.00
C PRO A 17 -27.96 -27.72 -18.58
N HIS A 18 -26.88 -27.93 -17.84
CA HIS A 18 -25.97 -26.86 -17.45
C HIS A 18 -25.20 -26.37 -18.70
N ILE A 19 -25.66 -25.27 -19.29
CA ILE A 19 -25.02 -24.67 -20.46
C ILE A 19 -23.70 -24.03 -20.01
N SER A 20 -22.58 -24.63 -20.41
CA SER A 20 -21.24 -24.08 -20.23
C SER A 20 -20.68 -23.63 -21.57
N LEU A 21 -20.28 -22.36 -21.68
CA LEU A 21 -19.58 -21.84 -22.87
C LEU A 21 -18.21 -22.50 -23.09
N LEU A 22 -17.66 -23.19 -22.08
CA LEU A 22 -16.39 -23.89 -22.18
C LEU A 22 -16.46 -25.15 -23.07
N ASN A 23 -17.62 -25.83 -23.10
CA ASN A 23 -17.81 -27.05 -23.88
C ASN A 23 -18.03 -26.78 -25.38
N PHE A 24 -18.35 -25.54 -25.76
CA PHE A 24 -18.55 -25.12 -27.15
C PHE A 24 -17.33 -24.41 -27.75
N TYR A 25 -16.25 -24.23 -26.98
CA TYR A 25 -15.03 -23.60 -27.47
C TYR A 25 -14.25 -24.57 -28.35
N ASN A 26 -14.71 -24.73 -29.59
CA ASN A 26 -14.03 -25.45 -30.65
C ASN A 26 -13.22 -24.45 -31.48
N LEU A 27 -11.90 -24.58 -31.45
CA LEU A 27 -10.99 -23.72 -32.20
C LEU A 27 -11.02 -24.10 -33.68
N THR A 28 -11.53 -23.20 -34.53
CA THR A 28 -11.60 -23.40 -36.00
C THR A 28 -10.28 -23.06 -36.71
N TRP A 29 -9.29 -22.50 -35.99
CA TRP A 29 -7.98 -22.13 -36.53
C TRP A 29 -6.86 -23.12 -36.17
N LYS A 30 -5.80 -23.17 -36.98
CA LYS A 30 -4.65 -24.06 -36.75
C LYS A 30 -3.86 -23.60 -35.51
N ALA A 31 -3.85 -24.45 -34.48
CA ALA A 31 -3.12 -24.23 -33.21
C ALA A 31 -1.65 -23.81 -33.38
N ARG A 32 -1.00 -24.21 -34.48
CA ARG A 32 0.41 -23.91 -34.77
C ARG A 32 0.71 -22.44 -35.05
N ASN A 33 -0.32 -21.62 -35.32
CA ASN A 33 -0.15 -20.21 -35.69
C ASN A 33 -0.26 -19.23 -34.50
N ASN A 34 -0.62 -19.72 -33.30
CA ASN A 34 -0.81 -18.88 -32.11
C ASN A 34 0.02 -19.43 -30.94
N HIS A 35 0.63 -18.54 -30.15
CA HIS A 35 1.40 -18.92 -28.95
C HIS A 35 0.52 -19.39 -27.77
N PHE A 36 -0.80 -19.21 -27.88
CA PHE A 36 -1.80 -19.58 -26.88
C PHE A 36 -3.08 -20.03 -27.58
N LEU A 37 -3.81 -20.98 -26.97
CA LEU A 37 -5.05 -21.54 -27.51
C LEU A 37 -6.28 -20.98 -26.79
N LYS A 38 -6.13 -20.54 -25.55
CA LYS A 38 -7.18 -19.92 -24.75
C LYS A 38 -6.65 -18.67 -24.06
N ALA A 39 -7.54 -17.73 -23.71
CA ALA A 39 -7.16 -16.54 -22.94
C ALA A 39 -6.51 -16.90 -21.60
N SER A 40 -6.84 -18.06 -21.01
CA SER A 40 -6.22 -18.59 -19.79
C SER A 40 -4.76 -19.02 -19.94
N ASP A 41 -4.28 -19.24 -21.16
CA ASP A 41 -2.92 -19.70 -21.41
C ASP A 41 -1.91 -18.55 -21.29
N VAL A 42 -2.39 -17.30 -21.42
CA VAL A 42 -1.59 -16.10 -21.17
C VAL A 42 -1.66 -15.78 -19.69
N LYS A 43 -0.66 -16.26 -18.94
CA LYS A 43 -0.45 -15.84 -17.55
C LYS A 43 0.54 -14.67 -17.50
N PRO A 44 0.33 -13.69 -16.61
CA PRO A 44 1.35 -12.69 -16.32
C PRO A 44 2.68 -13.39 -16.01
N LYS A 45 3.78 -12.89 -16.58
CA LYS A 45 5.11 -13.43 -16.31
C LYS A 45 5.39 -13.34 -14.81
N GLU A 46 5.49 -14.48 -14.14
CA GLU A 46 5.88 -14.51 -12.74
C GLU A 46 7.34 -14.06 -12.61
N GLU A 47 7.58 -12.91 -11.97
CA GLU A 47 8.94 -12.50 -11.66
C GLU A 47 9.55 -13.48 -10.65
N ARG A 48 10.68 -14.07 -11.02
CA ARG A 48 11.40 -14.98 -10.13
C ARG A 48 11.83 -14.23 -8.88
N ARG A 49 11.29 -14.62 -7.73
CA ARG A 49 11.73 -14.09 -6.44
C ARG A 49 13.20 -14.46 -6.22
N PRO A 50 14.07 -13.49 -5.87
CA PRO A 50 15.48 -13.77 -5.61
C PRO A 50 15.62 -14.73 -4.43
N THR A 51 16.60 -15.63 -4.51
CA THR A 51 16.83 -16.60 -3.44
C THR A 51 17.47 -15.91 -2.23
N VAL A 52 17.33 -16.50 -1.03
CA VAL A 52 17.99 -15.98 0.19
C VAL A 52 19.51 -15.87 0.00
N ASN A 53 20.10 -16.79 -0.76
CA ASN A 53 21.52 -16.77 -1.11
C ASN A 53 21.88 -15.57 -1.99
N GLU A 54 21.07 -15.28 -3.01
CA GLU A 54 21.28 -14.09 -3.86
C GLU A 54 21.13 -12.79 -3.08
N LEU A 55 20.13 -12.70 -2.20
CA LEU A 55 19.91 -11.52 -1.34
C LEU A 55 21.09 -11.29 -0.38
N SER A 56 21.60 -12.36 0.23
CA SER A 56 22.69 -12.31 1.22
C SER A 56 24.05 -11.99 0.61
N ASN A 57 24.20 -12.15 -0.70
CA ASN A 57 25.44 -11.87 -1.43
C ASN A 57 25.38 -10.57 -2.26
N GLN A 58 24.34 -9.75 -2.09
CA GLN A 58 24.30 -8.45 -2.73
C GLN A 58 25.40 -7.51 -2.22
N LYS A 59 25.93 -6.68 -3.11
CA LYS A 59 26.86 -5.61 -2.75
C LYS A 59 26.24 -4.70 -1.68
N GLY A 60 26.95 -4.57 -0.57
CA GLY A 60 26.54 -3.70 0.54
C GLY A 60 25.32 -4.17 1.32
N ILE A 61 24.94 -5.45 1.29
CA ILE A 61 23.74 -5.96 1.99
C ILE A 61 23.73 -5.61 3.49
N VAL A 62 24.88 -5.63 4.16
CA VAL A 62 25.03 -5.25 5.58
C VAL A 62 24.71 -3.78 5.82
N GLN A 63 25.10 -2.91 4.89
CA GLN A 63 24.75 -1.49 4.94
C GLN A 63 23.29 -1.25 4.56
N LYS A 64 22.73 -2.03 3.63
CA LYS A 64 21.31 -1.95 3.28
C LYS A 64 20.41 -2.37 4.45
N SER A 65 20.80 -3.41 5.19
CA SER A 65 20.08 -3.86 6.39
C SER A 65 20.25 -2.92 7.59
N SER A 66 21.15 -1.93 7.53
CA SER A 66 21.27 -0.93 8.59
C SER A 66 20.06 0.00 8.67
N GLY A 67 19.29 0.14 7.58
CA GLY A 67 18.07 0.96 7.54
C GLY A 67 18.33 2.45 7.37
N TRP A 68 19.54 2.89 6.99
CA TRP A 68 19.90 4.32 6.93
C TRP A 68 18.93 5.19 6.10
N LYS A 69 18.36 4.64 5.02
CA LYS A 69 17.35 5.35 4.22
C LYS A 69 16.06 5.59 4.99
N LEU A 70 15.63 4.63 5.81
CA LEU A 70 14.45 4.77 6.67
C LEU A 70 14.71 5.81 7.76
N TYR A 71 15.90 5.81 8.37
CA TYR A 71 16.28 6.85 9.33
C TYR A 71 16.34 8.23 8.68
N HIS A 72 16.85 8.33 7.46
CA HIS A 72 16.85 9.59 6.72
C HIS A 72 15.44 10.09 6.43
N MET A 73 14.54 9.23 5.94
CA MET A 73 13.13 9.57 5.76
C MET A 73 12.45 9.92 7.10
N ALA A 74 12.83 9.26 8.20
CA ALA A 74 12.29 9.57 9.52
C ALA A 74 12.66 10.99 9.97
N ALA A 75 13.89 11.44 9.68
CA ALA A 75 14.30 12.82 9.92
C ALA A 75 13.53 13.80 9.04
N GLN A 76 13.31 13.48 7.76
CA GLN A 76 12.48 14.32 6.89
C GLN A 76 11.03 14.44 7.39
N LEU A 77 10.47 13.39 8.00
CA LEU A 77 9.16 13.45 8.63
C LEU A 77 9.16 14.32 9.91
N GLU A 78 10.25 14.35 10.67
CA GLU A 78 10.41 15.28 11.80
C GLU A 78 10.42 16.73 11.33
N ASP A 79 11.18 17.04 10.26
CA ASP A 79 11.22 18.37 9.66
C ASP A 79 9.82 18.83 9.21
N LEU A 80 9.03 17.91 8.62
CA LEU A 80 7.65 18.19 8.23
C LEU A 80 6.74 18.44 9.43
N VAL A 81 6.91 17.69 10.52
CA VAL A 81 6.16 17.92 11.76
C VAL A 81 6.45 19.30 12.32
N ASP A 82 7.71 19.73 12.31
CA ASP A 82 8.09 21.04 12.84
C ASP A 82 7.58 22.18 11.94
N LEU A 83 7.61 22.00 10.62
CA LEU A 83 6.99 22.92 9.68
C LEU A 83 5.46 23.01 9.88
N GLU A 84 4.78 21.88 10.11
CA GLU A 84 3.34 21.85 10.35
C GLU A 84 2.97 22.58 11.65
N LYS A 85 3.77 22.40 12.72
CA LYS A 85 3.60 23.16 13.96
C LYS A 85 3.74 24.66 13.73
N GLU A 86 4.74 25.09 12.96
CA GLU A 86 4.92 26.51 12.63
C GLU A 86 3.71 27.07 11.85
N ILE A 87 3.17 26.30 10.90
CA ILE A 87 1.94 26.67 10.18
C ILE A 87 0.77 26.79 11.16
N CYS A 88 0.59 25.80 12.05
CA CYS A 88 -0.46 25.80 13.06
C CYS A 88 -0.39 27.04 13.97
N GLU A 89 0.82 27.41 14.43
CA GLU A 89 1.03 28.63 15.21
C GLU A 89 0.65 29.89 14.43
N ARG A 90 1.01 29.98 13.14
CA ARG A 90 0.64 31.11 12.28
C ARG A 90 -0.88 31.19 12.10
N VAL A 91 -1.55 30.06 11.84
CA VAL A 91 -3.02 30.00 11.72
C VAL A 91 -3.69 30.41 13.04
N THR A 92 -3.13 29.98 14.18
CA THR A 92 -3.62 30.36 15.51
C THR A 92 -3.50 31.86 15.74
N LYS A 93 -2.37 32.48 15.36
CA LYS A 93 -2.19 33.94 15.40
C LYS A 93 -3.23 34.67 14.55
N TYR A 94 -3.53 34.17 13.34
CA TYR A 94 -4.59 34.75 12.50
C TYR A 94 -6.00 34.53 13.08
N GLN A 95 -6.25 33.39 13.71
CA GLN A 95 -7.54 33.11 14.36
C GLN A 95 -7.86 34.14 15.45
N HIS A 96 -6.87 34.51 16.27
CA HIS A 96 -7.05 35.53 17.32
C HIS A 96 -7.47 36.90 16.78
N LEU A 97 -7.12 37.24 15.52
CA LEU A 97 -7.56 38.50 14.89
C LEU A 97 -9.06 38.50 14.54
N PHE A 98 -9.65 37.31 14.38
CA PHE A 98 -11.04 37.10 14.02
C PHE A 98 -11.89 36.64 15.20
N GLU A 99 -11.36 36.68 16.43
CA GLU A 99 -12.11 36.29 17.61
C GLU A 99 -13.43 37.08 17.71
N PRO A 100 -14.56 36.38 17.87
CA PRO A 100 -15.86 37.02 17.95
C PRO A 100 -15.91 37.92 19.19
N LYS A 101 -15.89 39.24 18.98
CA LYS A 101 -16.09 40.21 20.06
C LYS A 101 -17.55 40.17 20.50
N ILE A 102 -17.76 40.19 21.83
CA ILE A 102 -19.10 40.17 22.45
C ILE A 102 -19.95 41.31 21.86
N PRO A 103 -21.14 41.03 21.31
CA PRO A 103 -21.93 42.05 20.63
C PRO A 103 -22.50 43.03 21.65
N THR A 104 -21.91 44.22 21.73
CA THR A 104 -22.51 45.36 22.42
C THR A 104 -23.48 46.02 21.46
N GLY A 105 -24.68 45.43 21.33
CA GLY A 105 -25.83 46.03 20.65
C GLY A 105 -25.88 45.88 19.12
N GLY A 106 -26.83 45.06 18.67
CA GLY A 106 -27.47 45.21 17.35
C GLY A 106 -26.76 44.61 16.14
N LYS A 107 -27.23 43.44 15.71
CA LYS A 107 -27.19 42.88 14.34
C LYS A 107 -26.10 43.43 13.41
N ILE A 108 -24.86 43.05 13.67
CA ILE A 108 -23.86 42.87 12.61
C ILE A 108 -23.76 41.35 12.48
N GLU A 109 -24.20 40.80 11.35
CA GLU A 109 -23.79 39.44 10.97
C GLU A 109 -22.26 39.44 11.05
N ASN A 110 -21.69 38.71 12.02
CA ASN A 110 -20.27 38.77 12.29
C ASN A 110 -19.54 38.13 11.09
N ASP A 111 -19.17 38.94 10.10
CA ASP A 111 -18.40 38.55 8.91
C ASP A 111 -17.09 37.82 9.27
N TYR A 112 -16.65 37.96 10.52
CA TYR A 112 -15.48 37.32 11.11
C TYR A 112 -15.72 35.89 11.65
N ASN A 113 -16.97 35.46 11.83
CA ASN A 113 -17.28 34.11 12.33
C ASN A 113 -16.81 33.03 11.34
N LYS A 114 -17.04 33.24 10.04
CA LYS A 114 -16.65 32.26 9.00
C LYS A 114 -15.12 32.11 8.88
N PRO A 115 -14.32 33.20 8.80
CA PRO A 115 -12.86 33.12 8.91
C PRO A 115 -12.38 32.45 10.21
N TYR A 116 -13.03 32.73 11.34
CA TYR A 116 -12.69 32.13 12.63
C TYR A 116 -12.92 30.61 12.66
N GLU A 117 -14.08 30.15 12.18
CA GLU A 117 -14.40 28.72 12.05
C GLU A 117 -13.47 28.00 11.07
N MET A 118 -13.13 28.64 9.94
CA MET A 118 -12.16 28.10 8.99
C MET A 118 -10.78 27.95 9.62
N ALA A 119 -10.32 28.94 10.38
CA ALA A 119 -9.05 28.88 11.09
C ALA A 119 -9.07 27.76 12.15
N GLN A 120 -10.17 27.60 12.89
CA GLN A 120 -10.34 26.51 13.85
C GLN A 120 -10.28 25.13 13.19
N ALA A 121 -10.96 24.95 12.05
CA ALA A 121 -10.91 23.71 11.29
C ALA A 121 -9.50 23.40 10.76
N ASN A 122 -8.74 24.43 10.37
CA ASN A 122 -7.35 24.26 9.95
C ASN A 122 -6.43 23.88 11.11
N ILE A 123 -6.59 24.47 12.30
CA ILE A 123 -5.82 24.08 13.49
C ILE A 123 -6.04 22.60 13.82
N GLN A 124 -7.29 22.13 13.76
CA GLN A 124 -7.61 20.71 13.96
C GLN A 124 -6.94 19.81 12.90
N ARG A 125 -6.92 20.24 11.63
CA ARG A 125 -6.23 19.51 10.56
C ARG A 125 -4.72 19.45 10.79
N CYS A 126 -4.10 20.56 11.21
CA CYS A 126 -2.67 20.59 11.52
C CYS A 126 -2.33 19.61 12.65
N GLN A 127 -3.13 19.59 13.72
CA GLN A 127 -2.95 18.65 14.84
C GLN A 127 -3.05 17.19 14.37
N LEU A 128 -4.09 16.86 13.60
CA LEU A 128 -4.26 15.51 13.05
C LEU A 128 -3.10 15.11 12.12
N LEU A 129 -2.62 16.04 11.30
CA LEU A 129 -1.52 15.80 10.38
C LEU A 129 -0.22 15.50 11.13
N VAL A 130 0.07 16.25 12.20
CA VAL A 130 1.21 15.98 13.09
C VAL A 130 1.11 14.57 13.68
N ASP A 131 -0.04 14.17 14.21
CA ASP A 131 -0.23 12.83 14.77
C ASP A 131 0.00 11.73 13.72
N GLN A 132 -0.55 11.91 12.52
CA GLN A 132 -0.36 10.98 11.41
C GLN A 132 1.08 10.89 10.93
N LEU A 133 1.82 12.00 10.87
CA LEU A 133 3.24 11.99 10.52
C LEU A 133 4.07 11.25 11.58
N LEU A 134 3.78 11.45 12.86
CA LEU A 134 4.44 10.76 13.97
C LEU A 134 4.13 9.26 13.96
N GLU A 135 2.88 8.88 13.70
CA GLU A 135 2.48 7.48 13.56
C GLU A 135 3.16 6.83 12.35
N ALA A 136 3.17 7.49 11.19
CA ALA A 136 3.81 7.00 9.97
C ALA A 136 5.32 6.77 10.19
N LYS A 137 5.99 7.73 10.86
CA LYS A 137 7.40 7.59 11.26
C LYS A 137 7.62 6.37 12.16
N SER A 138 6.81 6.22 13.20
CA SER A 138 6.89 5.08 14.12
C SER A 138 6.70 3.75 13.41
N SER A 139 5.64 3.64 12.60
CA SER A 139 5.31 2.46 11.80
C SER A 139 6.44 2.10 10.82
N MET A 140 7.02 3.10 10.15
CA MET A 140 8.15 2.89 9.25
C MET A 140 9.37 2.33 9.99
N LEU A 141 9.72 2.86 11.16
CA LEU A 141 10.89 2.41 11.91
C LEU A 141 10.71 1.01 12.52
N LYS A 142 9.48 0.59 12.84
CA LYS A 142 9.18 -0.79 13.31
C LYS A 142 9.63 -1.87 12.31
N VAL A 143 9.71 -1.56 11.02
CA VAL A 143 10.24 -2.50 10.01
C VAL A 143 11.68 -2.94 10.33
N LEU A 144 12.45 -2.08 11.04
CA LEU A 144 13.82 -2.36 11.43
C LEU A 144 13.94 -3.25 12.68
N ASP A 145 12.85 -3.56 13.39
CA ASP A 145 12.88 -4.45 14.56
C ASP A 145 13.37 -5.86 14.20
N HIS A 146 13.21 -6.26 12.94
CA HIS A 146 13.69 -7.54 12.41
C HIS A 146 15.17 -7.52 11.99
N LYS A 147 15.86 -6.38 12.09
CA LYS A 147 17.28 -6.22 11.74
C LYS A 147 18.21 -7.31 12.31
N PRO A 148 18.18 -7.67 13.61
CA PRO A 148 19.08 -8.71 14.14
C PRO A 148 18.86 -10.06 13.44
N LYS A 149 17.60 -10.47 13.26
CA LYS A 149 17.25 -11.70 12.54
C LYS A 149 17.71 -11.68 11.09
N ILE A 150 17.57 -10.53 10.41
CA ILE A 150 18.06 -10.36 9.03
C ILE A 150 19.58 -10.47 8.99
N GLN A 151 20.30 -9.86 9.93
CA GLN A 151 21.76 -9.95 10.02
C GLN A 151 22.23 -11.39 10.24
N GLU A 152 21.56 -12.17 11.09
CA GLU A 152 21.85 -13.60 11.26
C GLU A 152 21.66 -14.40 9.97
N ILE A 153 20.56 -14.18 9.25
CA ILE A 153 20.27 -14.86 7.97
C ILE A 153 21.32 -14.49 6.92
N VAL A 154 21.67 -13.21 6.81
CA VAL A 154 22.69 -12.71 5.88
C VAL A 154 24.03 -13.36 6.20
N ASN A 155 24.46 -13.33 7.46
CA ASN A 155 25.74 -13.93 7.88
C ASN A 155 25.79 -15.45 7.64
N LYS A 156 24.66 -16.15 7.76
CA LYS A 156 24.55 -17.60 7.50
C LYS A 156 24.73 -17.95 6.01
N HIS A 157 24.20 -17.13 5.10
CA HIS A 157 24.21 -17.41 3.66
C HIS A 157 25.22 -16.57 2.86
N MET A 158 25.92 -15.66 3.52
CA MET A 158 26.98 -14.88 2.89
C MET A 158 28.12 -15.81 2.46
N SER A 159 28.51 -15.68 1.20
CA SER A 159 29.62 -16.44 0.63
C SER A 159 30.92 -16.03 1.30
N LYS A 160 31.57 -17.00 1.95
CA LYS A 160 32.91 -16.84 2.53
C LYS A 160 34.02 -16.89 1.47
N ARG A 161 33.66 -17.03 0.18
CA ARG A 161 34.65 -17.08 -0.90
C ARG A 161 35.37 -15.73 -1.00
N PRO A 162 36.71 -15.71 -1.10
CA PRO A 162 37.44 -14.47 -1.23
C PRO A 162 36.99 -13.73 -2.50
N ILE A 163 36.59 -12.46 -2.34
CA ILE A 163 36.25 -11.57 -3.45
C ILE A 163 37.45 -11.55 -4.41
N LYS A 164 37.22 -11.96 -5.67
CA LYS A 164 38.24 -11.90 -6.71
C LYS A 164 38.74 -10.46 -6.80
N LYS A 165 40.07 -10.27 -6.82
CA LYS A 165 40.75 -8.95 -6.77
C LYS A 165 40.22 -7.91 -7.78
N LYS A 166 39.53 -8.33 -8.84
CA LYS A 166 38.94 -7.47 -9.89
C LYS A 166 37.64 -6.76 -9.49
N GLU A 167 37.02 -7.12 -8.37
CA GLU A 167 35.76 -6.52 -7.89
C GLU A 167 35.92 -5.66 -6.61
N ARG A 168 37.16 -5.37 -6.21
CA ARG A 168 37.39 -4.37 -5.16
C ARG A 168 37.15 -2.96 -5.73
N PRO A 169 36.45 -2.09 -5.00
CA PRO A 169 36.27 -0.69 -5.40
C PRO A 169 37.61 0.05 -5.46
#